data_AF-A0A6J6LYD3-F1
#
_entry.id   AF-A0A6J6LYD3-F1
#
_cell.length_a   1.000
_cell.length_b   1.000
_cell.length_c   1.000
_cell.angle_alpha   90.00
_cell.angle_beta   90.00
_cell.angle_gamma   90.00
#
_symmetry.space_group_name_H-M   'P 1'
#
loop_
_entity.id
_entity.type
_entity.pdbx_description
1 polymer ?
#
loop_
_entity_poly.entity_id
_entity_poly.type
_entity_poly.pdbx_seq_one_letter_code
_entity_poly.pdbx_strand_id
1 'polypeptide(L)'
;MTATTVKVSAETRDRINELAAGQGLTAGSMIEKVLADYLWRQEVALAKQQMLDAPAEVWAAYLEETQTMDGSLADGLMVDPW
;
A
#
# COMPACT_ATOMS: atom_id res chain seq x y z
N MET A 1 13.75 7.98 21.56
CA MET A 1 13.77 8.34 20.13
C MET A 1 15.21 8.43 19.69
N THR A 2 15.61 7.63 18.71
CA THR A 2 16.98 7.60 18.20
C THR A 2 17.01 8.41 16.91
N ALA A 3 17.83 9.45 16.84
CA ALA A 3 17.95 10.30 15.67
C ALA A 3 19.19 9.91 14.87
N THR A 4 19.03 9.77 13.56
CA THR A 4 20.11 9.48 12.62
C THR A 4 20.17 10.57 11.56
N THR A 5 21.37 10.95 11.12
CA THR A 5 21.56 11.94 10.05
C THR A 5 21.90 11.22 8.74
N VAL A 6 21.12 11.47 7.70
CA VAL A 6 21.37 10.94 6.35
C VAL A 6 21.81 12.07 5.43
N LYS A 7 22.95 11.90 4.76
CA LYS A 7 23.43 12.88 3.78
C LYS A 7 22.70 12.69 2.46
N VAL A 8 22.15 13.77 1.93
CA VAL A 8 21.47 13.85 0.63
C VAL A 8 21.94 15.10 -0.12
N SER A 9 21.58 15.23 -1.40
CA SER A 9 21.79 16.49 -2.12
C SER A 9 20.93 17.62 -1.53
N ALA A 10 21.36 18.87 -1.72
CA ALA A 10 20.59 20.02 -1.28
C ALA A 10 19.19 20.04 -1.94
N GLU A 11 19.12 19.74 -3.23
CA GLU A 11 17.87 19.63 -3.98
C GLU A 11 16.90 18.63 -3.33
N THR A 12 17.37 17.42 -3.01
CA THR A 12 16.51 16.39 -2.39
C THR A 12 16.03 16.82 -1.01
N ARG A 13 16.89 17.43 -0.19
CA ARG A 13 16.52 17.98 1.12
C ARG A 13 15.40 19.02 0.97
N ASP A 14 15.56 19.93 0.02
CA ASP A 14 14.62 21.05 -0.16
C ASP A 14 13.26 20.54 -0.66
N ARG A 15 13.24 19.57 -1.59
CA ARG A 15 12.01 18.93 -2.06
C ARG A 15 11.29 18.17 -0.95
N ILE A 16 12.02 17.47 -0.06
CA ILE A 16 11.42 16.80 1.11
C ILE A 16 10.77 17.83 2.03
N ASN A 17 11.46 18.94 2.30
CA ASN A 17 10.93 20.00 3.17
C ASN A 17 9.68 20.65 2.58
N GLU A 18 9.65 20.95 1.29
CA GLU A 18 8.48 21.50 0.61
C GLU A 18 7.28 20.55 0.68
N LEU A 19 7.49 19.26 0.37
CA LEU A 19 6.44 18.25 0.47
C LEU A 19 5.91 18.11 1.89
N ALA A 20 6.82 18.10 2.88
CA ALA A 20 6.47 18.01 4.29
C ALA A 20 5.62 19.20 4.72
N ALA A 21 6.04 20.43 4.37
CA ALA A 21 5.31 21.64 4.69
C ALA A 21 3.91 21.67 4.07
N GLY A 22 3.76 21.22 2.82
CA GLY A 22 2.47 21.12 2.14
C GLY A 22 1.47 20.17 2.79
N GLN A 23 1.92 19.28 3.69
CA GLN A 23 1.08 18.33 4.42
C GLN A 23 1.10 18.56 5.94
N GLY A 24 1.72 19.65 6.42
CA GLY A 24 1.86 19.93 7.85
C GLY A 24 2.72 18.90 8.60
N LEU A 25 3.65 18.24 7.91
CA LEU A 25 4.53 17.21 8.46
C LEU A 25 5.96 17.73 8.69
N THR A 26 6.71 17.02 9.52
CA THR A 26 8.17 17.21 9.59
C THR A 26 8.86 16.47 8.45
N ALA A 27 10.09 16.87 8.11
CA ALA A 27 10.90 16.15 7.12
C ALA A 27 11.12 14.67 7.50
N GLY A 28 11.32 14.38 8.79
CA GLY A 28 11.45 13.01 9.29
C GLY A 28 10.19 12.18 9.05
N SER A 29 9.03 12.70 9.45
CA SER A 29 7.74 12.04 9.23
C SER A 29 7.39 11.88 7.75
N MET A 30 7.83 12.83 6.91
CA MET A 30 7.69 12.71 5.46
C MET A 30 8.54 11.57 4.90
N ILE A 31 9.78 11.42 5.37
CA ILE A 31 10.65 10.30 4.97
C ILE A 31 10.04 8.96 5.39
N GLU A 32 9.52 8.86 6.62
CA GLU A 32 8.83 7.65 7.10
C GLU A 32 7.63 7.29 6.23
N LYS A 33 6.80 8.29 5.87
CA LYS A 33 5.66 8.09 4.97
C LYS A 33 6.09 7.59 3.59
N VAL A 34 7.08 8.25 2.99
CA VAL A 34 7.60 7.86 1.66
C VAL A 34 8.21 6.46 1.69
N LEU A 35 8.90 6.10 2.78
CA LEU A 35 9.44 4.76 2.96
C LEU A 35 8.32 3.71 3.07
N ALA A 36 7.28 3.97 3.87
CA ALA A 36 6.13 3.09 3.99
C ALA A 36 5.44 2.86 2.64
N ASP A 37 5.18 3.93 1.88
CA ASP A 37 4.58 3.86 0.55
C ASP A 37 5.46 3.05 -0.42
N TYR A 38 6.79 3.22 -0.36
CA TYR A 38 7.73 2.49 -1.20
C TYR A 38 7.76 0.99 -0.88
N LEU A 39 7.78 0.63 0.41
CA LEU A 39 7.76 -0.76 0.86
C LEU A 39 6.45 -1.45 0.47
N TRP A 40 5.32 -0.78 0.66
CA TRP A 40 4.01 -1.27 0.23
C TRP A 40 3.98 -1.55 -1.28
N ARG A 41 4.51 -0.64 -2.09
CA ARG A 41 4.58 -0.84 -3.56
C ARG A 41 5.42 -2.05 -3.94
N GLN A 42 6.52 -2.30 -3.24
CA GLN A 42 7.34 -3.50 -3.46
C GLN A 42 6.59 -4.78 -3.09
N GLU A 43 5.92 -4.79 -1.94
CA GLU A 43 5.13 -5.94 -1.48
C GLU A 43 4.00 -6.27 -2.47
N VAL A 44 3.25 -5.26 -2.91
CA VAL A 44 2.21 -5.42 -3.92
C VAL A 44 2.78 -5.91 -5.25
N ALA A 45 3.94 -5.40 -5.67
CA ALA A 45 4.58 -5.86 -6.90
C ALA A 45 5.00 -7.33 -6.82
N LEU A 46 5.56 -7.76 -5.68
CA LEU A 46 5.91 -9.14 -5.42
C LEU A 46 4.67 -10.05 -5.41
N ALA A 47 3.61 -9.65 -4.71
CA ALA A 47 2.36 -10.40 -4.68
C ALA A 47 1.78 -10.57 -6.10
N LYS A 48 1.75 -9.50 -6.90
CA LYS A 48 1.31 -9.57 -8.31
C LYS A 48 2.15 -10.54 -9.13
N GLN A 49 3.47 -10.53 -8.95
CA GLN A 49 4.33 -11.46 -9.66
C GLN A 49 4.05 -12.90 -9.24
N GLN A 50 3.91 -13.18 -7.95
CA GLN A 50 3.57 -14.51 -7.44
C GLN A 50 2.22 -15.01 -7.97
N MET A 51 1.22 -14.11 -8.07
CA MET A 51 -0.08 -14.43 -8.67
C MET A 51 0.04 -14.75 -10.17
N LEU A 52 0.90 -14.05 -10.91
CA LEU A 52 1.15 -14.33 -12.33
C LEU A 52 1.90 -15.65 -12.54
N ASP A 53 2.83 -15.98 -11.65
CA ASP A 53 3.65 -17.19 -11.72
C ASP A 53 2.94 -18.42 -11.11
N ALA A 54 1.76 -18.24 -10.52
CA ALA A 54 1.02 -19.30 -9.86
C ALA A 54 0.54 -20.38 -10.86
N PRO A 55 0.65 -21.68 -10.51
CA PRO A 55 0.09 -22.76 -11.32
C PRO A 55 -1.43 -22.62 -11.50
N ALA A 56 -1.94 -23.09 -12.64
CA ALA A 56 -3.37 -23.05 -12.96
C ALA A 56 -4.27 -23.70 -11.88
N GLU A 57 -3.76 -24.74 -11.21
CA GLU A 57 -4.45 -25.45 -10.13
C GLU A 57 -4.67 -24.56 -8.90
N VAL A 58 -3.69 -23.71 -8.57
CA VAL A 58 -3.79 -22.73 -7.47
C VAL A 58 -4.80 -21.64 -7.82
N TRP A 59 -4.83 -21.22 -9.09
CA TRP A 59 -5.82 -20.28 -9.61
C TRP A 59 -7.25 -20.83 -9.61
N ALA A 60 -7.43 -22.10 -9.96
CA ALA A 60 -8.73 -22.75 -9.88
C ALA A 60 -9.25 -22.77 -8.44
N ALA A 61 -8.42 -23.17 -7.47
CA ALA A 61 -8.78 -23.20 -6.05
C ALA A 61 -9.10 -21.79 -5.50
N TYR A 62 -8.29 -20.79 -5.85
CA TYR A 62 -8.52 -19.40 -5.45
C TYR A 62 -9.84 -18.84 -6.00
N LEU A 63 -10.19 -19.14 -7.26
CA LEU A 63 -11.45 -18.71 -7.86
C LEU A 63 -12.67 -19.37 -7.23
N GLU A 64 -12.58 -20.66 -6.88
CA GLU A 64 -13.64 -21.38 -6.17
C GLU A 64 -13.89 -20.80 -4.77
N GLU A 65 -12.82 -20.50 -4.03
CA GLU A 65 -12.90 -19.84 -2.73
C GLU A 65 -13.51 -18.43 -2.86
N THR A 66 -13.02 -17.63 -3.81
CA THR A 66 -13.49 -16.25 -4.01
C THR A 66 -14.97 -16.23 -4.39
N GLN A 67 -15.44 -17.13 -5.25
CA GLN A 67 -16.87 -17.24 -5.59
C GLN A 67 -17.76 -17.56 -4.39
N THR A 68 -17.25 -18.37 -3.45
CA THR A 68 -17.97 -18.68 -2.22
C THR A 68 -18.08 -17.45 -1.32
N MET A 69 -17.03 -16.61 -1.30
CA MET A 69 -17.01 -15.36 -0.52
C MET A 69 -17.78 -14.21 -1.18
N ASP A 70 -17.89 -14.16 -2.51
CA ASP A 70 -18.66 -13.14 -3.23
C ASP A 70 -20.14 -13.11 -2.79
N GLY A 71 -20.69 -14.26 -2.37
CA GLY A 71 -22.05 -14.36 -1.84
C GLY A 71 -22.31 -13.53 -0.57
N SER A 72 -21.28 -13.24 0.23
CA SER A 72 -21.39 -12.41 1.44
C SER A 72 -21.04 -10.94 1.20
N LEU A 73 -20.70 -10.54 -0.02
CA LEU A 73 -20.33 -9.17 -0.36
C LEU A 73 -21.47 -8.16 -0.08
N ALA A 74 -22.72 -8.60 -0.18
CA ALA A 74 -23.91 -7.80 0.07
C ALA A 74 -24.46 -7.92 1.51
N ASP A 75 -23.84 -8.72 2.37
CA ASP A 75 -24.30 -8.91 3.75
C ASP A 75 -24.25 -7.57 4.51
N GLY A 76 -25.42 -7.11 4.98
CA GLY A 76 -25.56 -5.85 5.72
C GLY A 76 -25.82 -4.61 4.86
N LEU A 77 -25.86 -4.73 3.52
CA LEU A 77 -26.23 -3.65 2.60
C LEU A 77 -27.73 -3.64 2.25
N MET A 78 -28.59 -4.16 3.12
CA MET A 78 -30.05 -4.10 2.93
C MET A 78 -30.48 -2.64 2.74
N VAL A 79 -30.76 -2.29 1.49
CA VAL A 79 -31.37 -1.02 1.10
C VAL A 79 -32.79 -1.06 1.67
N ASP A 80 -33.00 -0.33 2.77
CA ASP A 80 -34.30 -0.17 3.39
C ASP A 80 -35.25 0.42 2.33
N PRO A 81 -36.30 -0.30 1.87
CA PRO A 81 -37.27 0.26 0.95
C PRO A 81 -38.19 1.15 1.77
N TRP A 82 -37.87 2.44 1.81
CA TRP A 82 -38.78 3.48 2.30
C TRP A 82 -40.12 3.46 1.55
#